data_AF-A0A6B9ZCV2-F1
#
_entry.id   AF-A0A6B9ZCV2-F1
#
_cell.length_a   1.000
_cell.length_b   1.000
_cell.length_c   1.000
_cell.angle_alpha   90.00
_cell.angle_beta   90.00
_cell.angle_gamma   90.00
#
_symmetry.space_group_name_H-M   'P 1'
#
loop_
_entity.id
_entity.type
_entity.pdbx_description
1 polymer ?
#
loop_
_entity_poly.entity_id
_entity_poly.type
_entity_poly.pdbx_seq_one_letter_code
_entity_poly.pdbx_strand_id
1 'polypeptide(L)'
;MHPLFVTLCCLLSLSSFAQPPADTLHEQQLKKIFHEEVLPYLQACDSTPDWAGLGKRLISRYGDHGEEAVLLSQTLYSMQRDDWANFSAAIIPYARKYGMGIPAKQRYAFSDYMVRNAQLLYQSGYKEEGLRWEILALPLARAGDHAGMLETIERMKKGE
;
A
#
# COMPACT_ATOMS: atom_id res chain seq x y z
N MET A 1 -12.99 1.71 16.12
CA MET A 1 -11.55 1.92 15.90
C MET A 1 -10.87 0.56 15.89
N HIS A 2 -10.63 -0.01 14.71
CA HIS A 2 -9.77 -1.19 14.62
C HIS A 2 -8.34 -0.72 14.86
N PRO A 3 -7.63 -1.24 15.87
CA PRO A 3 -6.26 -0.81 16.10
C PRO A 3 -5.45 -1.21 14.86
N LEU A 4 -4.61 -0.28 14.38
CA LEU A 4 -3.65 -0.42 13.26
C LEU A 4 -2.99 -1.82 13.22
N PHE A 5 -2.82 -2.40 14.40
CA PHE A 5 -2.37 -3.74 14.72
C PHE A 5 -3.07 -4.89 13.98
N VAL A 6 -4.42 -4.91 13.88
CA VAL A 6 -5.14 -6.08 13.33
C VAL A 6 -4.89 -6.23 11.83
N THR A 7 -4.81 -5.14 11.05
CA THR A 7 -4.60 -5.25 9.61
C THR A 7 -3.13 -5.48 9.25
N LEU A 8 -2.18 -4.87 9.97
CA LEU A 8 -0.75 -5.14 9.76
C LEU A 8 -0.41 -6.59 10.17
N CYS A 9 -0.96 -7.07 11.28
CA CYS A 9 -0.87 -8.48 11.67
C CYS A 9 -1.64 -9.39 10.70
N CYS A 10 -2.84 -9.07 10.20
CA CYS A 10 -3.55 -9.96 9.25
C CYS A 10 -2.96 -9.98 7.82
N LEU A 11 -2.09 -9.02 7.47
CA LEU A 11 -1.27 -9.07 6.26
C LEU A 11 0.03 -9.87 6.46
N LEU A 12 0.58 -9.89 7.68
CA LEU A 12 1.80 -10.63 8.01
C LEU A 12 1.55 -12.00 8.68
N SER A 13 0.33 -12.27 9.13
CA SER A 13 -0.06 -13.39 9.98
C SER A 13 -1.43 -13.93 9.59
N LEU A 14 -1.43 -15.11 8.97
CA LEU A 14 -2.46 -16.18 8.90
C LEU A 14 -1.94 -17.09 7.76
N SER A 15 -1.36 -18.26 7.98
CA SER A 15 -1.87 -19.36 8.80
C SER A 15 -0.80 -20.44 9.08
N SER A 16 -0.70 -20.90 10.33
CA SER A 16 0.04 -22.12 10.73
C SER A 16 -0.61 -23.44 10.25
N PHE A 17 -1.55 -23.42 9.30
CA PHE A 17 -2.18 -24.62 8.76
C PHE A 17 -2.38 -24.50 7.25
N ALA A 18 -1.25 -24.46 6.56
CA ALA A 18 -0.98 -24.75 5.15
C ALA A 18 0.29 -23.94 4.88
N GLN A 19 1.48 -24.53 5.05
CA GLN A 19 2.71 -23.80 4.71
C GLN A 19 2.61 -23.39 3.24
N PRO A 20 2.51 -22.08 2.93
CA PRO A 20 2.78 -21.61 1.58
C PRO A 20 4.26 -21.96 1.27
N PRO A 21 4.73 -21.87 0.01
CA PRO A 21 6.17 -21.94 -0.23
C PRO A 21 6.87 -21.02 0.77
N ALA A 22 7.90 -21.56 1.44
CA ALA A 22 8.59 -20.86 2.53
C ALA A 22 8.81 -19.39 2.15
N ASP A 23 8.44 -18.48 3.05
CA ASP A 23 8.59 -17.04 2.85
C ASP A 23 9.94 -16.76 2.18
N THR A 24 9.93 -15.97 1.12
CA THR A 24 11.18 -15.58 0.44
C THR A 24 12.11 -14.90 1.44
N LEU A 25 13.43 -14.96 1.22
CA LEU A 25 14.41 -14.27 2.09
C LEU A 25 14.05 -12.78 2.27
N HIS A 26 13.54 -12.16 1.21
CA HIS A 26 13.04 -10.79 1.20
C HIS A 26 11.85 -10.59 2.16
N GLU A 27 10.83 -11.43 2.08
CA GLU A 27 9.67 -11.38 2.98
C GLU A 27 10.08 -11.59 4.45
N GLN A 28 11.03 -12.49 4.70
CA GLN A 28 11.56 -12.72 6.05
C GLN A 28 12.28 -11.47 6.58
N GLN A 29 13.06 -10.80 5.75
CA GLN A 29 13.76 -9.56 6.12
C GLN A 29 12.78 -8.43 6.42
N LEU A 30 11.77 -8.23 5.57
CA LEU A 30 10.73 -7.24 5.83
C LEU A 30 9.96 -7.57 7.12
N LYS A 31 9.49 -8.81 7.29
CA LYS A 31 8.79 -9.24 8.51
C LYS A 31 9.60 -8.93 9.77
N LYS A 32 10.91 -9.18 9.73
CA LYS A 32 11.82 -8.84 10.84
C LYS A 32 11.87 -7.34 11.11
N ILE A 33 12.09 -6.51 10.10
CA ILE A 33 12.13 -5.04 10.24
C ILE A 33 10.80 -4.53 10.79
N PHE A 34 9.68 -5.05 10.29
CA PHE A 34 8.35 -4.67 10.77
C PHE A 34 8.16 -5.01 12.25
N HIS A 35 8.53 -6.22 12.66
CA HIS A 35 8.32 -6.70 14.03
C HIS A 35 9.25 -6.02 15.04
N GLU A 36 10.52 -5.81 14.68
CA GLU A 36 11.54 -5.30 15.59
C GLU A 36 11.58 -3.76 15.65
N GLU A 37 11.21 -3.07 14.58
CA GLU A 37 11.43 -1.63 14.46
C GLU A 37 10.14 -0.84 14.20
N VAL A 38 9.39 -1.20 13.16
CA VAL A 38 8.22 -0.40 12.72
C VAL A 38 7.09 -0.51 13.72
N LEU A 39 6.69 -1.73 14.08
CA LEU A 39 5.56 -1.96 14.98
C LEU A 39 5.77 -1.34 16.36
N PRO A 40 6.91 -1.56 17.05
CA PRO A 40 7.19 -0.91 18.31
C PRO A 40 7.20 0.62 18.20
N TYR A 41 7.77 1.17 17.12
CA TYR A 41 7.78 2.60 16.88
C TYR A 41 6.36 3.17 16.75
N LEU A 42 5.52 2.56 15.91
CA LEU A 42 4.14 3.01 15.72
C LEU A 42 3.28 2.82 16.98
N GLN A 43 3.54 1.80 17.80
CA GLN A 43 2.85 1.59 19.07
C GLN A 43 3.20 2.64 20.12
N ALA A 44 4.42 3.16 20.09
CA ALA A 44 4.89 4.22 20.98
C ALA A 44 4.48 5.63 20.51
N CYS A 45 3.95 5.77 19.29
CA CYS A 45 3.51 7.05 18.77
C CYS A 45 2.09 7.41 19.26
N ASP A 46 1.98 8.47 20.04
CA ASP A 46 0.69 9.04 20.44
C ASP A 46 0.09 9.99 19.38
N SER A 47 0.83 10.27 18.31
CA SER A 47 0.48 11.23 17.26
C SER A 47 0.98 10.76 15.88
N THR A 48 0.93 11.65 14.88
CA THR A 48 1.44 11.35 13.52
C THR A 48 2.92 10.93 13.60
N PRO A 49 3.30 9.75 13.06
CA PRO A 49 4.68 9.29 13.11
C PRO A 49 5.65 10.22 12.36
N ASP A 50 6.85 10.43 12.91
CA ASP A 50 7.96 11.07 12.19
C ASP A 50 8.57 10.08 11.19
N TRP A 51 7.94 10.03 10.02
CA TRP A 51 8.37 9.15 8.93
C TRP A 51 9.77 9.48 8.42
N ALA A 52 10.20 10.74 8.49
CA ALA A 52 11.53 11.13 8.03
C ALA A 52 12.61 10.61 8.98
N GLY A 53 12.38 10.71 10.30
CA GLY A 53 13.25 10.14 11.32
C GLY A 53 13.29 8.60 11.26
N LEU A 54 12.12 7.96 11.15
CA LEU A 54 12.02 6.50 10.97
C LEU A 54 12.76 6.06 9.70
N GLY A 55 12.51 6.72 8.58
CA GLY A 55 13.13 6.41 7.29
C GLY A 55 14.64 6.51 7.33
N LYS A 56 15.21 7.61 7.87
CA LYS A 56 16.66 7.76 8.04
C LYS A 56 17.27 6.60 8.85
N ARG A 57 16.63 6.22 9.96
CA ARG A 57 17.10 5.11 10.81
C ARG A 57 17.06 3.78 10.08
N LEU A 58 15.93 3.44 9.45
CA LEU A 58 15.75 2.16 8.77
C LEU A 58 16.66 2.03 7.55
N ILE A 59 16.78 3.08 6.73
CA ILE A 59 17.66 3.09 5.56
C ILE A 59 19.12 2.93 5.99
N SER A 60 19.56 3.62 7.04
CA SER A 60 20.93 3.49 7.56
C SER A 60 21.25 2.08 8.04
N ARG A 61 20.26 1.34 8.57
CA ARG A 61 20.47 0.01 9.17
C ARG A 61 20.22 -1.14 8.21
N TYR A 62 19.28 -1.00 7.28
CA TYR A 62 18.77 -2.08 6.43
C TYR A 62 18.84 -1.78 4.93
N GLY A 63 19.34 -0.62 4.52
CA GLY A 63 19.45 -0.22 3.11
C GLY A 63 18.10 -0.20 2.42
N ASP A 64 18.02 -0.81 1.23
CA ASP A 64 16.80 -0.86 0.41
C ASP A 64 15.61 -1.51 1.13
N HIS A 65 15.83 -2.51 2.00
CA HIS A 65 14.75 -3.10 2.79
C HIS A 65 14.21 -2.14 3.85
N GLY A 66 15.05 -1.23 4.35
CA GLY A 66 14.63 -0.19 5.28
C GLY A 66 13.80 0.90 4.59
N GLU A 67 14.17 1.28 3.37
CA GLU A 67 13.37 2.19 2.53
C GLU A 67 12.02 1.57 2.18
N GLU A 68 12.00 0.31 1.79
CA GLU A 68 10.76 -0.40 1.49
C GLU A 68 9.83 -0.47 2.70
N ALA A 69 10.39 -0.84 3.86
CA ALA A 69 9.62 -0.93 5.10
C ALA A 69 8.98 0.41 5.46
N VAL A 70 9.69 1.54 5.34
CA VAL A 70 9.09 2.85 5.66
C VAL A 70 8.01 3.25 4.65
N LEU A 71 8.25 3.06 3.35
CA LEU A 71 7.27 3.39 2.31
C LEU A 71 6.00 2.55 2.46
N LEU A 72 6.15 1.24 2.66
CA LEU A 72 5.02 0.35 2.86
C LEU A 72 4.25 0.71 4.15
N SER A 73 4.96 1.06 5.22
CA SER A 73 4.36 1.51 6.48
C SER A 73 3.54 2.78 6.28
N GLN A 74 4.08 3.77 5.57
CA GLN A 74 3.38 5.03 5.26
C GLN A 74 2.13 4.79 4.42
N THR A 75 2.22 3.95 3.38
CA THR A 75 1.07 3.56 2.56
C THR A 75 -0.03 2.94 3.41
N LEU A 76 0.31 1.93 4.22
CA LEU A 76 -0.68 1.22 5.04
C LEU A 76 -1.29 2.12 6.12
N TYR A 77 -0.46 2.91 6.81
CA TYR A 77 -0.91 3.85 7.83
C TYR A 77 -1.87 4.90 7.26
N SER A 78 -1.56 5.44 6.08
CA SER A 78 -2.39 6.45 5.43
C SER A 78 -3.70 5.85 4.91
N MET A 79 -3.64 4.66 4.30
CA MET A 79 -4.82 3.93 3.83
C MET A 79 -5.80 3.62 4.98
N GLN A 80 -5.30 3.23 6.15
CA GLN A 80 -6.13 2.93 7.33
C GLN A 80 -6.83 4.15 7.93
N ARG A 81 -6.39 5.36 7.58
CA ARG A 81 -6.91 6.63 8.08
C ARG A 81 -7.73 7.37 7.03
N ASP A 82 -7.96 6.73 5.87
CA ASP A 82 -8.53 7.37 4.68
C ASP A 82 -7.79 8.67 4.29
N ASP A 83 -6.50 8.75 4.60
CA ASP A 83 -5.65 9.91 4.32
C ASP A 83 -5.08 9.79 2.91
N TRP A 84 -5.91 10.17 1.94
CA TRP A 84 -5.59 10.05 0.52
C TRP A 84 -4.32 10.82 0.11
N ALA A 85 -4.12 12.01 0.66
CA ALA A 85 -2.98 12.85 0.35
C ALA A 85 -1.67 12.14 0.74
N ASN A 86 -1.58 11.62 1.97
CA ASN A 86 -0.39 10.90 2.40
C ASN A 86 -0.27 9.50 1.77
N PHE A 87 -1.39 8.84 1.49
CA PHE A 87 -1.39 7.56 0.76
C PHE A 87 -0.76 7.74 -0.61
N SER A 88 -1.21 8.73 -1.39
CA SER A 88 -0.71 8.98 -2.73
C SER A 88 0.79 9.30 -2.77
N ALA A 89 1.26 10.08 -1.79
CA ALA A 89 2.67 10.43 -1.66
C ALA A 89 3.55 9.20 -1.38
N ALA A 90 3.04 8.19 -0.66
CA ALA A 90 3.78 6.98 -0.30
C ALA A 90 3.65 5.84 -1.32
N ILE A 91 2.45 5.56 -1.84
CA ILE A 91 2.20 4.42 -2.74
C ILE A 91 2.91 4.58 -4.09
N ILE A 92 3.03 5.79 -4.61
CA ILE A 92 3.66 6.04 -5.92
C ILE A 92 5.14 5.61 -5.92
N PRO A 93 6.01 6.10 -5.01
CA PRO A 93 7.39 5.64 -4.93
C PRO A 93 7.47 4.16 -4.54
N TYR A 94 6.60 3.68 -3.65
CA TYR A 94 6.57 2.27 -3.25
C TYR A 94 6.31 1.34 -4.44
N ALA A 95 5.21 1.54 -5.16
CA ALA A 95 4.84 0.74 -6.31
C ALA A 95 5.85 0.88 -7.46
N ARG A 96 6.46 2.05 -7.65
CA ARG A 96 7.49 2.25 -8.68
C ARG A 96 8.75 1.43 -8.40
N LYS A 97 9.23 1.40 -7.16
CA LYS A 97 10.50 0.73 -6.82
C LYS A 97 10.31 -0.75 -6.46
N TYR A 98 9.22 -1.10 -5.79
CA TYR A 98 8.98 -2.43 -5.19
C TYR A 98 7.74 -3.14 -5.75
N GLY A 99 7.02 -2.53 -6.71
CA GLY A 99 5.73 -3.02 -7.23
C GLY A 99 5.71 -4.47 -7.70
N MET A 100 6.80 -4.96 -8.30
CA MET A 100 6.91 -6.34 -8.76
C MET A 100 6.92 -7.36 -7.62
N GLY A 101 7.42 -6.97 -6.44
CA GLY A 101 7.53 -7.83 -5.26
C GLY A 101 6.30 -7.79 -4.34
N ILE A 102 5.34 -6.89 -4.57
CA ILE A 102 4.17 -6.75 -3.70
C ILE A 102 3.33 -8.03 -3.75
N PRO A 103 3.07 -8.70 -2.61
CA PRO A 103 2.20 -9.86 -2.55
C PRO A 103 0.82 -9.57 -3.14
N ALA A 104 0.26 -10.52 -3.88
CA ALA A 104 -0.98 -10.33 -4.64
C ALA A 104 -2.12 -9.76 -3.78
N LYS A 105 -2.35 -10.33 -2.59
CA LYS A 105 -3.38 -9.86 -1.64
C LYS A 105 -3.22 -8.37 -1.29
N GLN A 106 -1.99 -7.94 -1.00
CA GLN A 106 -1.69 -6.56 -0.64
C GLN A 106 -1.84 -5.64 -1.85
N ARG A 107 -1.33 -6.07 -3.00
CA ARG A 107 -1.43 -5.34 -4.27
C ARG A 107 -2.89 -5.08 -4.65
N TYR A 108 -3.76 -6.09 -4.53
CA TYR A 108 -5.19 -5.97 -4.79
C TYR A 108 -5.87 -5.00 -3.82
N ALA A 109 -5.51 -5.02 -2.54
CA ALA A 109 -6.06 -4.07 -1.57
C ALA A 109 -5.73 -2.62 -1.94
N PHE A 110 -4.52 -2.33 -2.43
CA PHE A 110 -4.17 -1.01 -2.94
C PHE A 110 -4.96 -0.63 -4.18
N SER A 111 -5.10 -1.55 -5.14
CA SER A 111 -5.91 -1.35 -6.33
C SER A 111 -7.36 -0.99 -5.97
N ASP A 112 -8.00 -1.80 -5.10
CA ASP A 112 -9.38 -1.61 -4.68
C ASP A 112 -9.56 -0.25 -3.96
N TYR A 113 -8.59 0.19 -3.16
CA TYR A 113 -8.61 1.51 -2.52
C TYR A 113 -8.43 2.67 -3.51
N MET A 114 -7.53 2.51 -4.47
CA MET A 114 -7.27 3.50 -5.52
C MET A 114 -8.49 3.69 -6.44
N VAL A 115 -9.15 2.59 -6.86
CA VAL A 115 -10.37 2.63 -7.69
C VAL A 115 -11.50 3.36 -6.97
N ARG A 116 -11.74 3.07 -5.67
CA ARG A 116 -12.77 3.79 -4.91
C ARG A 116 -12.51 5.29 -4.85
N ASN A 117 -11.27 5.70 -4.56
CA ASN A 117 -10.92 7.12 -4.54
C ASN A 117 -10.96 7.78 -5.92
N ALA A 118 -10.55 7.05 -6.96
CA ALA A 118 -10.63 7.51 -8.35
C ALA A 118 -12.07 7.86 -8.74
N GLN A 119 -13.01 6.98 -8.41
CA GLN A 119 -14.44 7.20 -8.68
C GLN A 119 -14.98 8.42 -7.92
N LEU A 120 -14.64 8.57 -6.63
CA LEU A 120 -15.05 9.73 -5.83
C LEU A 120 -14.51 11.04 -6.40
N LEU A 121 -13.23 11.08 -6.79
CA LEU A 121 -12.60 12.24 -7.42
C LEU A 121 -13.30 12.60 -8.72
N TYR A 122 -13.55 11.60 -9.57
CA TYR A 122 -14.21 11.80 -10.85
C TYR A 122 -15.63 12.36 -10.70
N GLN A 123 -16.42 11.78 -9.79
CA GLN A 123 -17.78 12.23 -9.48
C GLN A 123 -17.81 13.63 -8.85
N SER A 124 -16.76 14.01 -8.14
CA SER A 124 -16.61 15.33 -7.51
C SER A 124 -16.10 16.42 -8.46
N GLY A 125 -15.94 16.11 -9.75
CA GLY A 125 -15.49 17.05 -10.77
C GLY A 125 -13.98 17.07 -11.01
N TYR A 126 -13.18 16.36 -10.20
CA TYR A 126 -11.74 16.17 -10.41
C TYR A 126 -11.48 15.04 -11.44
N LYS A 127 -12.07 15.18 -12.63
CA LYS A 127 -12.13 14.11 -13.64
C LYS A 127 -10.77 13.56 -14.05
N GLU A 128 -9.81 14.45 -14.36
CA GLU A 128 -8.46 14.04 -14.76
C GLU A 128 -7.74 13.27 -13.65
N GLU A 129 -7.90 13.70 -12.40
CA GLU A 129 -7.24 13.04 -11.28
C GLU A 129 -7.89 11.68 -10.99
N GLY A 130 -9.22 11.61 -11.04
CA GLY A 130 -9.94 10.33 -10.98
C GLY A 130 -9.47 9.35 -12.06
N LEU A 131 -9.42 9.79 -13.33
CA LEU A 131 -8.94 8.97 -14.44
C LEU A 131 -7.50 8.49 -14.22
N ARG A 132 -6.61 9.38 -13.78
CA ARG A 132 -5.22 9.05 -13.48
C ARG A 132 -5.12 7.94 -12.44
N TRP A 133 -5.92 8.00 -11.38
CA TRP A 133 -5.88 6.99 -10.31
C TRP A 133 -6.48 5.65 -10.72
N GLU A 134 -7.51 5.66 -11.57
CA GLU A 134 -8.05 4.44 -12.18
C GLU A 134 -6.97 3.72 -13.02
N ILE A 135 -6.23 4.48 -13.84
CA ILE A 135 -5.11 3.96 -14.65
C ILE A 135 -4.00 3.40 -13.75
N LEU A 136 -3.64 4.10 -12.67
CA LEU A 136 -2.61 3.64 -11.74
C LEU A 136 -3.02 2.39 -10.96
N ALA A 137 -4.32 2.17 -10.75
CA ALA A 137 -4.83 1.01 -10.03
C ALA A 137 -4.77 -0.28 -10.88
N LEU A 138 -4.87 -0.17 -12.20
CA LEU A 138 -4.88 -1.30 -13.15
C LEU A 138 -3.68 -2.27 -12.98
N PRO A 139 -2.42 -1.82 -12.97
CA PRO A 139 -1.28 -2.74 -12.79
C PRO A 139 -1.27 -3.43 -11.42
N LEU A 140 -2.03 -2.92 -10.45
CA LEU A 140 -2.15 -3.51 -9.12
C LEU A 140 -3.36 -4.45 -9.00
N ALA A 141 -4.28 -4.44 -9.97
CA ALA A 141 -5.53 -5.18 -9.91
C ALA A 141 -5.37 -6.69 -10.15
N ARG A 142 -6.43 -7.45 -9.85
CA ARG A 142 -6.53 -8.87 -10.24
C ARG A 142 -6.66 -8.92 -11.76
N ALA A 143 -6.05 -9.94 -12.39
CA ALA A 143 -6.14 -10.09 -13.84
C ALA A 143 -7.59 -10.20 -14.35
N GLY A 144 -8.48 -10.82 -13.55
CA GLY A 144 -9.92 -10.91 -13.86
C GLY A 144 -10.65 -9.55 -13.86
N ASP A 145 -10.11 -8.54 -13.17
CA ASP A 145 -10.72 -7.22 -13.05
C ASP A 145 -10.29 -6.29 -14.21
N HIS A 146 -9.22 -6.64 -14.95
CA HIS A 146 -8.59 -5.76 -15.96
C HIS A 146 -9.56 -5.33 -17.06
N ALA A 147 -10.40 -6.23 -17.56
CA ALA A 147 -11.33 -5.90 -18.63
C ALA A 147 -12.34 -4.82 -18.20
N GLY A 148 -12.93 -4.96 -17.01
CA GLY A 148 -13.89 -3.99 -16.47
C GLY A 148 -13.24 -2.66 -16.12
N MET A 149 -12.00 -2.67 -15.63
CA MET A 149 -11.23 -1.45 -15.38
C MET A 149 -10.89 -0.72 -16.67
N LEU A 150 -10.49 -1.43 -17.73
CA LEU A 150 -10.22 -0.84 -19.03
C LEU A 150 -11.49 -0.21 -19.64
N GLU A 151 -12.63 -0.87 -19.53
CA GLU A 151 -13.91 -0.29 -19.93
C GLU A 151 -14.23 0.99 -19.15
N THR A 152 -14.01 0.97 -17.83
CA THR A 152 -14.20 2.14 -16.96
C THR A 152 -13.28 3.30 -17.35
N ILE A 153 -12.00 3.03 -17.61
CA ILE A 153 -11.02 4.01 -18.08
C ILE A 153 -11.49 4.64 -19.40
N GLU A 154 -11.98 3.85 -20.35
CA GLU A 154 -12.47 4.37 -21.63
C GLU A 154 -13.74 5.23 -21.47
N ARG A 155 -14.66 4.85 -20.59
CA ARG A 155 -15.82 5.67 -20.25
C ARG A 155 -15.41 7.01 -19.61
N MET A 156 -14.51 6.96 -18.63
CA MET A 156 -13.99 8.16 -17.95
C MET A 156 -13.28 9.12 -18.93
N LYS A 157 -12.53 8.59 -19.91
CA LYS A 157 -11.93 9.40 -20.99
C LYS A 157 -12.98 10.10 -21.87
N LYS A 158 -14.15 9.48 -22.08
CA LYS A 158 -15.26 10.06 -22.85
C LYS A 158 -16.11 11.05 -22.05
N GLY A 159 -15.91 11.14 -20.74
CA GLY A 159 -16.70 12.03 -19.88
C GLY A 159 -17.98 11.39 -19.33
N GLU A 160 -18.17 10.08 -19.51
CA GLU A 160 -19.36 9.28 -19.19
C GLU A 160 -19.44 8.81 -17.73
#